data_AF-A0A8J6G809-F1
#
_entry.id   AF-A0A8J6G809-F1
#
_cell.length_a   1.000
_cell.length_b   1.000
_cell.length_c   1.000
_cell.angle_alpha   90.00
_cell.angle_beta   90.00
_cell.angle_gamma   90.00
#
_symmetry.space_group_name_H-M   'P 1'
#
loop_
_entity.id
_entity.type
_entity.pdbx_description
1 polymer ?
#
loop_
_entity_poly.entity_id
_entity_poly.type
_entity_poly.pdbx_seq_one_letter_code
_entity_poly.pdbx_strand_id
1 'polypeptide(L)' 'MLYMLPQLHNGWQVDQAILSEEDRVVVISFGHDWDPTWMKMDEVLYSIPKKKWKIVGDLSHLV' A
#
# COMPACT_ATOMS: atom_id res chain seq x y z
N MET A 1 5.27 -10.42 11.65
CA MET A 1 5.08 -10.33 10.18
C MET A 1 6.08 -9.33 9.63
N LEU A 2 6.71 -9.63 8.50
CA LEU A 2 7.69 -8.74 7.86
C LEU A 2 6.90 -7.68 7.07
N TYR A 3 6.83 -6.46 7.58
CA TYR A 3 6.14 -5.34 6.92
C TYR A 3 6.93 -4.90 5.67
N MET A 4 6.68 -5.54 4.53
CA MET A 4 7.41 -5.27 3.29
C MET A 4 7.00 -3.92 2.67
N LEU A 5 5.72 -3.57 2.74
CA LEU A 5 5.20 -2.28 2.28
C LEU A 5 4.89 -1.33 3.45
N PRO A 6 5.06 -0.01 3.29
CA PRO A 6 4.56 0.96 4.25
C PRO A 6 3.05 0.83 4.40
N GLN A 7 2.56 0.80 5.64
CA GLN A 7 1.14 0.58 5.93
C GLN A 7 0.43 1.86 6.31
N LEU A 8 -0.77 2.03 5.75
CA LEU A 8 -1.75 3.03 6.14
C LEU A 8 -2.74 2.39 7.12
N HIS A 9 -3.15 3.16 8.12
CA HIS A 9 -3.98 2.71 9.24
C HIS A 9 -5.24 3.55 9.41
N ASN A 10 -5.40 4.64 8.65
CA ASN A 10 -6.63 5.40 8.63
C ASN A 10 -6.89 6.10 7.28
N GLY A 11 -8.14 6.50 7.03
CA GLY A 11 -8.54 7.17 5.79
C GLY A 11 -7.87 8.53 5.56
N TRP A 12 -7.45 9.22 6.62
CA TRP A 12 -6.65 10.44 6.46
C TRP A 12 -5.27 10.14 5.89
N GLN A 13 -4.63 9.03 6.32
CA GLN A 13 -3.35 8.61 5.75
C GLN A 13 -3.48 8.18 4.28
N VAL A 14 -4.63 7.62 3.88
CA VAL A 14 -4.95 7.34 2.48
C VAL A 14 -5.02 8.63 1.66
N ASP A 15 -5.80 9.61 2.15
CA ASP A 15 -5.93 10.91 1.52
C ASP A 15 -4.57 11.60 1.35
N GLN A 16 -3.75 11.62 2.39
CA GLN A 16 -2.41 12.20 2.33
C GLN A 16 -1.47 11.45 1.38
N ALA A 17 -1.56 10.12 1.32
CA ALA A 17 -0.75 9.33 0.39
C ALA A 17 -1.05 9.70 -1.08
N ILE A 18 -2.33 9.95 -1.39
CA ILE A 18 -2.77 10.38 -2.72
C ILE A 18 -2.31 11.81 -3.02
N LEU A 19 -2.57 12.75 -2.11
CA LEU A 19 -2.24 14.17 -2.31
C LEU A 19 -0.73 14.45 -2.35
N SER A 20 0.09 13.60 -1.72
CA SER A 20 1.54 13.79 -1.65
C SER A 20 2.30 13.50 -2.95
N GLU A 21 1.65 12.89 -3.95
CA GLU A 21 2.32 12.43 -5.17
C GLU A 21 1.74 13.13 -6.40
N GLU A 22 2.45 14.17 -6.89
CA GLU A 22 2.02 14.94 -8.07
C GLU A 22 2.49 14.29 -9.39
N ASP A 23 3.66 13.64 -9.39
CA ASP A 23 4.33 13.11 -10.59
C ASP A 23 4.38 11.57 -10.67
N ARG A 24 3.85 10.88 -9.65
CA ARG A 24 3.90 9.42 -9.53
C ARG A 24 2.50 8.83 -9.39
N VAL A 25 2.35 7.60 -9.88
CA VAL A 25 1.11 6.84 -9.66
C VAL A 25 1.13 6.23 -8.26
N VAL A 26 0.05 6.44 -7.51
CA VAL A 26 -0.17 5.84 -6.19
C VAL A 26 -0.89 4.51 -6.36
N VAL A 27 -0.30 3.45 -5.81
CA VAL A 27 -0.87 2.10 -5.76
C VAL A 27 -1.09 1.74 -4.31
N ILE A 28 -2.34 1.46 -3.95
CA ILE A 28 -2.76 1.11 -2.59
C ILE A 28 -3.30 -0.32 -2.61
N SER A 29 -2.67 -1.25 -1.87
CA SER A 29 -3.16 -2.62 -1.70
C SER A 29 -4.02 -2.74 -0.44
N PHE A 30 -5.31 -2.94 -0.61
CA PHE A 30 -6.23 -3.19 0.50
C PHE A 30 -6.31 -4.68 0.82
N GLY A 31 -6.22 -5.02 2.10
CA GLY A 31 -6.44 -6.39 2.55
C GLY A 31 -6.07 -6.59 4.02
N HIS A 32 -6.13 -7.84 4.45
CA HIS A 32 -5.84 -8.23 5.82
C HIS A 32 -4.53 -9.02 5.89
N ASP A 33 -3.77 -8.82 6.96
CA ASP A 33 -2.49 -9.48 7.21
C ASP A 33 -2.59 -11.00 7.36
N TRP A 34 -3.79 -11.51 7.64
CA TRP A 34 -4.09 -12.94 7.71
C TRP A 34 -4.59 -13.54 6.39
N ASP A 35 -4.80 -12.75 5.33
CA ASP A 35 -5.16 -13.28 4.01
C ASP A 35 -3.90 -13.66 3.21
N PRO A 36 -3.67 -14.97 2.94
CA PRO A 36 -2.51 -15.42 2.17
C PRO A 36 -2.49 -14.90 0.72
N THR A 37 -3.64 -14.50 0.17
CA THR A 37 -3.74 -13.90 -1.17
C THR A 37 -3.17 -12.49 -1.16
N TRP A 38 -3.47 -11.73 -0.12
CA TRP A 38 -2.96 -10.37 0.07
C TRP A 38 -1.45 -10.37 0.28
N MET A 39 -0.93 -11.30 1.10
CA MET A 39 0.52 -11.45 1.30
C MET A 39 1.28 -11.69 -0.01
N LYS A 40 0.74 -12.51 -0.92
CA LYS A 40 1.34 -12.76 -2.24
C LYS A 40 1.31 -11.51 -3.13
N MET A 41 0.24 -10.72 -3.05
CA MET A 41 0.15 -9.45 -3.77
C MET A 41 1.20 -8.46 -3.26
N ASP A 42 1.35 -8.32 -1.94
CA ASP A 42 2.33 -7.43 -1.33
C ASP A 42 3.78 -7.81 -1.69
N GLU A 43 4.09 -9.10 -1.81
CA GLU A 43 5.38 -9.58 -2.31
C GLU A 43 5.65 -9.13 -3.76
N VAL A 44 4.65 -9.30 -4.65
CA VAL A 44 4.75 -8.85 -6.04
C VAL A 44 4.91 -7.33 -6.11
N LEU A 45 4.11 -6.59 -5.36
CA LEU A 45 4.15 -5.13 -5.30
C LEU A 45 5.47 -4.60 -4.74
N TYR A 46 6.06 -5.28 -3.75
CA TYR A 46 7.36 -4.93 -3.20
C TYR A 46 8.50 -5.05 -4.22
N SER A 47 8.40 -6.01 -5.16
CA SER A 47 9.39 -6.20 -6.21
C SER A 47 9.43 -5.07 -7.25
N ILE A 48 8.40 -4.22 -7.31
CA ILE A 48 8.29 -3.15 -8.29
C ILE A 48 9.20 -1.96 -7.93
N PRO A 49 9.98 -1.41 -8.88
CA PRO A 49 10.84 -0.26 -8.63
C PRO A 49 10.07 1.02 -8.23
N LYS A 50 10.41 1.59 -7.07
CA LYS A 50 9.71 2.76 -6.47
C LYS A 50 9.98 4.11 -7.14
N LYS A 51 10.70 4.14 -8.28
CA LYS A 51 11.06 5.40 -8.98
C LYS A 51 9.83 6.08 -9.60
N LYS A 52 8.90 5.28 -10.14
CA LYS A 52 7.69 5.77 -10.81
C LYS A 52 6.40 5.56 -10.01
N TRP A 53 6.47 4.72 -8.99
CA TRP A 53 5.32 4.21 -8.27
C TRP A 53 5.48 4.48 -6.78
N LYS A 54 4.45 5.05 -6.16
CA LYS A 54 4.29 5.07 -4.72
C LYS A 54 3.41 3.90 -4.34
N ILE A 55 3.99 2.89 -3.69
CA ILE A 55 3.29 1.64 -3.34
C ILE A 55 3.19 1.56 -1.83
N VAL A 56 1.96 1.41 -1.34
CA VAL A 56 1.62 1.33 0.09
C VAL A 56 0.54 0.26 0.29
N GLY A 57 0.56 -0.40 1.44
CA GLY A 57 -0.51 -1.30 1.87
C GLY A 57 -1.46 -0.57 2.80
N ASP A 58 -2.72 -0.99 2.83
CA ASP A 58 -3.72 -0.49 3.77
C ASP A 58 -4.35 -1.66 4.53
N LEU A 59 -4.14 -1.65 5.85
CA LEU A 59 -4.74 -2.60 6.79
C LEU A 59 -6.07 -2.10 7.36
N SER A 60 -6.35 -0.82 7.19
CA SER A 60 -7.57 -0.21 7.69
C SER A 60 -8.75 -0.64 6.83
N HIS A 61 -9.81 -1.09 7.50
CA HIS A 61 -11.08 -1.42 6.87
C HIS A 61 -11.84 -0.16 6.44
N LEU A 62 -11.13 0.90 6.08
CA LEU A 62 -11.72 2.22 5.85
C LEU A 62 -12.08 2.39 4.38
N VAL A 63 -12.94 1.46 3.96
CA VAL A 63 -14.22 1.77 3.34
C VAL A 63 -15.31 1.07 4.15
#